data_AF-A0A4Q4D201-F1
#
_entry.id   AF-A0A4Q4D201-F1
#
_cell.length_a   1.000
_cell.length_b   1.000
_cell.length_c   1.000
_cell.angle_alpha   90.00
_cell.angle_beta   90.00
_cell.angle_gamma   90.00
#
_symmetry.space_group_name_H-M   'P 1'
#
loop_
_entity.id
_entity.type
_entity.pdbx_description
1 polymer ?
#
loop_
_entity_poly.entity_id
_entity_poly.type
_entity_poly.pdbx_seq_one_letter_code
_entity_poly.pdbx_strand_id
1 'polypeptide(L)'
;PEAVVAEELTQRRQQITEQLTYAGLTFEGYLEEEGQTEDEFEAELERRVRDSIVAQFVLDQVVATEELQVEDAELSSHIIRRAQQSGQDPNSYIQHIMEHNHVPEMMSEVLRGKALASLVESAKVTDKSGNDIDLKSLQADGSLGTADEA
;
A
#
# COMPACT_ATOMS: atom_id res chain seq x y z
N PRO A 1 2.06 1.95 21.15
CA PRO A 1 1.51 1.28 19.93
C PRO A 1 -0.01 1.13 19.97
N GLU A 2 -0.62 0.78 21.10
CA GLU A 2 -2.08 0.61 21.20
C GLU A 2 -2.88 1.86 20.84
N ALA A 3 -2.45 3.04 21.27
CA ALA A 3 -3.10 4.30 20.90
C ALA A 3 -3.10 4.55 19.38
N VAL A 4 -2.03 4.14 18.69
CA VAL A 4 -1.93 4.26 17.22
C VAL A 4 -2.87 3.27 16.52
N VAL A 5 -2.96 2.04 17.04
CA VAL A 5 -3.89 1.03 16.54
C VAL A 5 -5.33 1.49 16.72
N ALA A 6 -5.68 2.06 17.88
CA ALA A 6 -7.02 2.54 18.17
C ALA A 6 -7.44 3.72 17.27
N GLU A 7 -6.53 4.66 17.02
CA GLU A 7 -6.78 5.77 16.09
C GLU A 7 -6.98 5.26 14.67
N GLU A 8 -6.08 4.41 14.17
CA GLU A 8 -6.18 3.83 12.83
C GLU A 8 -7.45 3.00 12.65
N LEU A 9 -7.86 2.23 13.66
CA LEU A 9 -9.14 1.51 13.67
C LEU A 9 -10.32 2.44 13.47
N THR A 10 -10.35 3.55 14.21
CA THR A 10 -11.42 4.54 14.15
C THR A 10 -11.48 5.16 12.75
N GLN A 11 -10.33 5.58 12.22
CA GLN A 11 -10.21 6.16 10.89
C GLN A 11 -10.67 5.19 9.80
N ARG A 12 -10.22 3.92 9.85
CA ARG A 12 -10.63 2.91 8.87
C ARG A 12 -12.12 2.58 8.94
N ARG A 13 -12.67 2.47 10.16
CA ARG A 13 -14.11 2.24 10.35
C ARG A 13 -14.92 3.38 9.72
N GLN A 14 -14.49 4.61 9.96
CA GLN A 14 -15.13 5.79 9.38
C GLN A 14 -15.05 5.76 7.84
N GLN A 15 -13.87 5.51 7.28
CA GLN A 15 -13.67 5.44 5.84
C GLN A 15 -14.54 4.37 5.17
N ILE A 16 -14.64 3.17 5.76
CA ILE A 16 -15.52 2.10 5.25
C ILE A 16 -16.98 2.54 5.29
N THR A 17 -17.41 3.14 6.40
CA THR A 17 -18.79 3.62 6.56
C THR A 17 -19.14 4.71 5.54
N GLU A 18 -18.20 5.63 5.28
CA GLU A 18 -18.36 6.66 4.25
C GLU A 18 -18.45 6.03 2.86
N GLN A 19 -17.58 5.08 2.52
CA GLN A 19 -17.61 4.37 1.24
C GLN A 19 -18.94 3.63 1.02
N LEU A 20 -19.46 2.95 2.04
CA LEU A 20 -20.77 2.30 1.99
C LEU A 20 -21.89 3.32 1.77
N THR A 21 -21.83 4.44 2.46
CA THR A 21 -22.79 5.55 2.30
C THR A 21 -22.79 6.07 0.86
N TYR A 22 -21.61 6.28 0.27
CA TYR A 22 -21.49 6.69 -1.14
C TYR A 22 -22.01 5.64 -2.12
N ALA A 23 -21.88 4.36 -1.78
CA ALA A 23 -22.44 3.24 -2.55
C ALA A 23 -23.96 3.07 -2.34
N GLY A 24 -24.58 3.82 -1.42
CA GLY A 24 -26.00 3.70 -1.09
C GLY A 24 -26.33 2.48 -0.23
N LEU A 25 -25.33 1.88 0.42
CA LEU A 25 -25.47 0.73 1.32
C LEU A 25 -25.45 1.21 2.77
N THR A 26 -26.20 0.52 3.64
CA THR A 26 -26.06 0.68 5.09
C THR A 26 -25.01 -0.29 5.62
N PHE A 27 -24.42 0.04 6.77
CA PHE A 27 -23.45 -0.84 7.41
C PHE A 27 -24.08 -2.17 7.80
N GLU A 28 -25.32 -2.16 8.30
CA GLU A 28 -26.07 -3.36 8.64
C GLU A 28 -26.36 -4.22 7.41
N GLY A 29 -26.74 -3.60 6.28
CA GLY A 29 -27.00 -4.32 5.03
C GLY A 29 -25.73 -4.94 4.44
N TYR A 30 -24.59 -4.26 4.57
CA TYR A 30 -23.28 -4.80 4.21
C TYR A 30 -22.92 -6.03 5.06
N LEU A 31 -23.12 -5.96 6.39
CA LEU A 31 -22.88 -7.10 7.28
C LEU A 31 -23.79 -8.29 6.96
N GLU A 32 -25.07 -8.04 6.65
CA GLU A 32 -25.99 -9.08 6.21
C GLU A 32 -25.57 -9.75 4.90
N GLU A 33 -25.07 -8.99 3.93
CA GLU A 33 -24.57 -9.50 2.65
C GLU A 33 -23.30 -10.35 2.82
N GLU A 34 -22.37 -9.90 3.66
CA GLU A 34 -21.15 -10.63 4.03
C GLU A 34 -21.43 -11.82 4.97
N GLY A 35 -22.64 -11.92 5.54
CA GLY A 35 -23.00 -12.93 6.53
C GLY A 35 -22.17 -12.84 7.82
N GLN A 36 -21.71 -11.63 8.16
CA GLN A 36 -20.80 -11.35 9.25
C GLN A 36 -21.53 -10.58 10.36
N THR A 37 -21.23 -10.89 11.62
CA THR A 37 -21.69 -10.07 12.75
C THR A 37 -20.83 -8.82 12.93
N GLU A 38 -21.35 -7.80 13.62
CA GLU A 38 -20.55 -6.60 13.89
C GLU A 38 -19.28 -6.92 14.71
N ASP A 39 -19.36 -7.81 15.70
CA ASP A 39 -18.21 -8.23 16.49
C ASP A 39 -17.14 -8.93 15.64
N GLU A 40 -17.55 -9.79 14.70
CA GLU A 40 -16.62 -10.45 13.77
C GLU A 40 -15.96 -9.45 12.83
N PHE A 41 -16.73 -8.46 12.34
CA PHE A 41 -16.19 -7.39 11.51
C PHE A 41 -15.15 -6.58 12.26
N GLU A 42 -15.44 -6.19 13.51
CA GLU A 42 -14.50 -5.40 14.32
C GLU A 42 -13.24 -6.18 14.66
N ALA A 43 -13.36 -7.47 15.01
CA ALA A 43 -12.21 -8.32 15.27
C ALA A 43 -11.33 -8.49 14.01
N GLU A 44 -11.95 -8.64 12.84
CA GLU A 44 -11.21 -8.71 11.58
C GLU A 44 -10.55 -7.37 11.23
N LEU A 45 -11.26 -6.26 11.40
CA LEU A 45 -10.74 -4.92 11.15
C LEU A 45 -9.52 -4.66 12.05
N GLU A 46 -9.60 -4.98 13.35
CA GLU A 46 -8.49 -4.88 14.29
C GLU A 46 -7.29 -5.70 13.82
N ARG A 47 -7.51 -6.97 13.45
CA ARG A 47 -6.44 -7.83 12.94
C ARG A 47 -5.78 -7.22 11.70
N ARG A 48 -6.57 -6.78 10.72
CA ARG A 48 -6.06 -6.16 9.48
C ARG A 48 -5.28 -4.87 9.76
N VAL A 49 -5.75 -4.04 10.70
CA VAL A 49 -5.03 -2.82 11.11
C VAL A 49 -3.69 -3.17 11.74
N ARG A 50 -3.67 -4.10 12.70
CA ARG A 50 -2.44 -4.56 13.35
C ARG A 50 -1.45 -5.13 12.34
N ASP A 51 -1.91 -6.00 11.46
CA ASP A 51 -1.09 -6.60 10.40
C ASP A 51 -0.48 -5.50 9.51
N SER A 52 -1.26 -4.48 9.14
CA SER A 52 -0.77 -3.37 8.31
C SER A 52 0.27 -2.48 9.02
N ILE A 53 0.10 -2.22 10.32
CA ILE A 53 1.07 -1.45 11.11
C ILE A 53 2.37 -2.24 11.27
N VAL A 54 2.27 -3.55 11.51
CA VAL A 54 3.45 -4.44 11.56
C VAL A 54 4.17 -4.44 10.22
N ALA A 55 3.44 -4.59 9.11
CA ALA A 55 4.04 -4.56 7.78
C ALA A 55 4.77 -3.23 7.52
N GLN A 56 4.18 -2.10 7.92
CA GLN A 56 4.83 -0.80 7.81
C GLN A 56 6.16 -0.76 8.60
N PHE A 57 6.17 -1.21 9.86
CA PHE A 57 7.41 -1.24 10.65
C PHE A 57 8.46 -2.19 10.07
N VAL A 58 8.04 -3.32 9.51
CA VAL A 58 8.97 -4.24 8.84
C VAL A 58 9.60 -3.57 7.62
N LEU A 59 8.80 -2.92 6.77
CA LEU A 59 9.32 -2.20 5.60
C LEU A 59 10.25 -1.05 6.01
N ASP A 60 9.89 -0.26 7.03
CA ASP A 60 10.73 0.81 7.54
C ASP A 60 12.06 0.27 8.08
N GLN A 61 12.05 -0.90 8.72
CA GLN A 61 13.27 -1.56 9.18
C GLN A 61 14.14 -2.05 8.01
N VAL A 62 13.53 -2.54 6.92
CA VAL A 62 14.25 -2.92 5.69
C VAL A 62 14.91 -1.69 5.07
N VAL A 63 14.17 -0.58 4.93
CA VAL A 63 14.71 0.71 4.47
C VAL A 63 15.94 1.11 5.27
N ALA A 64 15.87 1.04 6.60
CA ALA A 64 16.98 1.39 7.46
C ALA A 64 18.17 0.42 7.36
N THR A 65 17.90 -0.87 7.20
CA THR A 65 18.94 -1.93 7.16
C THR A 65 19.68 -1.93 5.84
N GLU A 66 18.98 -1.68 4.73
CA GLU A 66 19.55 -1.63 3.39
C GLU A 66 19.98 -0.21 2.99
N GLU A 67 19.84 0.76 3.89
CA GLU A 67 20.15 2.18 3.69
C GLU A 67 19.51 2.74 2.40
N LEU A 68 18.26 2.35 2.13
CA LEU A 68 17.56 2.75 0.92
C LEU A 68 17.35 4.27 0.91
N GLN A 69 17.59 4.86 -0.26
CA GLN A 69 17.42 6.30 -0.50
C GLN A 69 16.42 6.53 -1.63
N VAL A 70 15.78 7.69 -1.60
CA VAL A 70 14.91 8.16 -2.68
C VAL A 70 15.71 9.06 -3.59
N GLU A 71 15.69 8.76 -4.88
CA GLU A 71 16.18 9.66 -5.90
C GLU A 71 15.10 10.66 -6.32
N ASP A 72 15.50 11.88 -6.69
CA ASP A 72 14.57 12.95 -7.08
C ASP A 72 13.65 12.52 -8.24
N ALA A 73 14.17 11.71 -9.17
CA ALA A 73 13.42 11.19 -10.30
C ALA A 73 12.34 10.18 -9.88
N GLU A 74 12.61 9.36 -8.86
CA GLU A 74 11.64 8.40 -8.31
C GLU A 74 10.51 9.14 -7.60
N LEU A 75 10.86 10.11 -6.77
CA LEU A 75 9.89 10.96 -6.07
C LEU A 75 9.01 11.71 -7.07
N SER A 76 9.61 12.33 -8.09
CA SER A 76 8.88 13.06 -9.13
C SER A 76 7.92 12.14 -9.89
N SER A 77 8.39 10.94 -10.27
CA SER A 77 7.58 9.94 -10.96
C SER A 77 6.41 9.43 -10.10
N HIS A 78 6.65 9.24 -8.79
CA HIS A 78 5.61 8.84 -7.84
C HIS A 78 4.52 9.91 -7.72
N ILE A 79 4.92 11.18 -7.58
CA ILE A 79 3.99 12.30 -7.48
C ILE A 79 3.12 12.44 -8.74
N ILE A 80 3.73 12.34 -9.93
CA ILE A 80 3.00 12.40 -11.20
C ILE A 80 1.99 11.26 -11.31
N ARG A 81 2.40 10.03 -10.97
CA ARG A 81 1.53 8.85 -11.00
C ARG A 81 0.34 9.03 -10.06
N ARG A 82 0.57 9.52 -8.85
CA ARG A 82 -0.49 9.76 -7.85
C ARG A 82 -1.46 10.85 -8.30
N ALA A 83 -0.96 11.94 -8.88
CA ALA A 83 -1.80 12.99 -9.47
C ALA A 83 -2.71 12.44 -10.58
N GLN A 84 -2.17 11.61 -11.47
CA GLN A 84 -2.95 10.98 -12.54
C GLN A 84 -4.02 10.04 -11.98
N GLN A 85 -3.70 9.25 -10.96
CA GLN A 85 -4.65 8.36 -10.29
C GLN A 85 -5.77 9.11 -9.57
N SER A 86 -5.48 10.28 -9.00
CA SER A 86 -6.48 11.14 -8.36
C SER A 86 -7.25 12.02 -9.36
N GLY A 87 -6.93 11.95 -10.66
CA GLY A 87 -7.54 12.80 -11.68
C GLY A 87 -7.17 14.28 -11.58
N GLN A 88 -6.09 14.60 -10.88
CA GLN A 88 -5.61 15.96 -10.65
C GLN A 88 -4.50 16.33 -11.66
N ASP A 89 -4.41 17.62 -12.00
CA ASP A 89 -3.29 18.11 -12.80
C ASP A 89 -1.97 17.96 -12.03
N PRO A 90 -0.91 17.37 -12.64
CA PRO A 90 0.35 17.14 -11.94
C PRO A 90 1.00 18.40 -11.36
N ASN A 91 0.96 19.53 -12.05
CA ASN A 91 1.58 20.76 -11.55
C ASN A 91 0.83 21.31 -10.35
N SER A 92 -0.51 21.31 -10.39
CA SER A 92 -1.33 21.70 -9.25
C SER A 92 -1.13 20.77 -8.05
N TYR A 93 -0.96 19.46 -8.28
CA TYR A 93 -0.76 18.49 -7.22
C TYR A 93 0.61 18.65 -6.53
N ILE A 94 1.67 18.90 -7.31
CA ILE A 94 3.00 19.22 -6.77
C ILE A 94 2.95 20.46 -5.88
N GLN A 95 2.26 21.53 -6.32
CA GLN A 95 2.09 22.74 -5.52
C GLN A 95 1.41 22.43 -4.18
N HIS A 96 0.31 21.67 -4.21
CA HIS A 96 -0.38 21.24 -3.00
C HIS A 96 0.55 20.48 -2.02
N ILE A 97 1.34 19.53 -2.53
CA ILE A 97 2.30 18.76 -1.71
C ILE A 97 3.32 19.70 -1.05
N MET A 98 3.86 20.67 -1.80
CA MET A 98 4.85 21.61 -1.26
C MET A 98 4.22 22.56 -0.24
N GLU A 99 3.06 23.14 -0.54
CA GLU A 99 2.35 24.09 0.32
C GLU A 99 1.98 23.50 1.68
N HIS A 100 1.56 22.23 1.70
CA HIS A 100 1.14 21.53 2.92
C HIS A 100 2.26 20.67 3.52
N ASN A 101 3.48 20.77 3.00
CA ASN A 101 4.65 20.05 3.49
C ASN A 101 4.47 18.50 3.52
N HIS A 102 3.82 17.94 2.49
CA HIS A 102 3.63 16.49 2.34
C HIS A 102 4.82 15.78 1.66
N VAL A 103 5.88 16.50 1.29
CA VAL A 103 7.07 15.91 0.65
C VAL A 103 7.65 14.73 1.46
N PRO A 104 7.80 14.81 2.81
CA PRO A 104 8.34 13.70 3.60
C PRO A 104 7.46 12.44 3.56
N GLU A 105 6.13 12.61 3.46
CA GLU A 105 5.18 11.51 3.33
C GLU A 105 5.35 10.80 1.97
N MET A 106 5.46 11.59 0.89
CA MET A 106 5.71 11.05 -0.45
C MET A 106 7.03 10.29 -0.52
N MET A 107 8.09 10.83 0.09
CA MET A 107 9.38 10.13 0.19
C MET A 107 9.25 8.80 0.94
N SER A 108 8.54 8.79 2.07
CA SER A 108 8.33 7.59 2.88
C SER A 108 7.54 6.51 2.13
N GLU A 109 6.60 6.90 1.27
CA GLU A 109 5.90 5.96 0.37
C GLU A 109 6.84 5.35 -0.67
N VAL A 110 7.70 6.17 -1.30
CA VAL A 110 8.68 5.67 -2.26
C VAL A 110 9.65 4.67 -1.59
N LEU A 111 10.16 5.00 -0.41
CA LEU A 111 11.04 4.11 0.35
C LEU A 111 10.37 2.77 0.68
N ARG A 112 9.12 2.80 1.16
CA ARG A 112 8.37 1.56 1.45
C ARG A 112 8.13 0.73 0.20
N GLY A 113 7.86 1.37 -0.94
CA GLY A 113 7.77 0.69 -2.24
C GLY A 113 9.09 0.00 -2.63
N LYS A 114 10.23 0.67 -2.44
CA LYS A 114 11.56 0.09 -2.70
C LYS A 114 11.89 -1.07 -1.77
N ALA A 115 11.60 -0.94 -0.48
CA ALA A 115 11.77 -2.03 0.48
C ALA A 115 10.92 -3.24 0.13
N LEU A 116 9.66 -3.03 -0.29
CA LEU A 116 8.80 -4.12 -0.74
C LEU A 116 9.37 -4.80 -2.00
N ALA A 117 9.85 -4.02 -2.98
CA ALA A 117 10.47 -4.56 -4.18
C ALA A 117 11.70 -5.42 -3.84
N SER A 118 12.59 -4.94 -2.96
CA SER A 118 13.76 -5.69 -2.48
C SER A 118 13.37 -7.01 -1.80
N LEU A 119 12.35 -6.99 -0.94
CA LEU A 119 11.82 -8.21 -0.32
C LEU A 119 11.24 -9.19 -1.33
N VAL A 120 10.53 -8.70 -2.34
CA VAL A 120 9.97 -9.53 -3.42
C VAL A 120 11.11 -10.14 -4.25
N GLU A 121 12.10 -9.36 -4.66
CA GLU A 121 13.25 -9.85 -5.44
C GLU A 121 14.07 -10.92 -4.72
N SER A 122 14.12 -10.88 -3.38
CA SER A 122 14.80 -11.90 -2.56
C SER A 122 13.92 -13.09 -2.21
N ALA A 123 12.61 -13.03 -2.48
CA ALA A 123 11.69 -14.10 -2.17
C ALA A 123 11.82 -15.26 -3.17
N LYS A 124 11.88 -16.48 -2.63
CA LYS A 124 11.74 -17.68 -3.46
C LYS A 124 10.27 -17.87 -3.83
N VAL A 125 9.93 -17.68 -5.10
CA VAL A 125 8.58 -17.91 -5.62
C VAL A 125 8.53 -19.21 -6.40
N THR A 126 7.51 -20.01 -6.15
CA THR A 126 7.24 -21.27 -6.86
C THR A 126 5.86 -21.24 -7.49
N ASP A 127 5.72 -21.86 -8.66
CA ASP A 127 4.41 -22.11 -9.26
C ASP A 127 3.62 -23.18 -8.48
N LYS A 128 2.37 -23.43 -8.90
CA LYS A 128 1.50 -24.46 -8.29
C LYS A 128 2.05 -25.89 -8.41
N SER A 129 3.02 -26.11 -9.30
CA SER A 129 3.68 -27.39 -9.54
C SER A 129 5.02 -27.51 -8.80
N GLY A 130 5.46 -26.46 -8.09
CA GLY A 130 6.71 -26.42 -7.34
C GLY A 130 7.93 -25.99 -8.15
N ASN A 131 7.76 -25.46 -9.37
CA ASN A 131 8.87 -24.94 -10.16
C ASN A 131 9.21 -23.52 -9.72
N ASP A 132 10.50 -23.22 -9.58
CA ASP A 132 10.99 -21.90 -9.20
C ASP A 132 10.69 -20.88 -10.31
N ILE A 133 10.12 -19.72 -9.94
CA ILE A 133 9.88 -18.57 -10.80
C ILE A 133 10.97 -17.54 -10.53
N ASP A 134 11.72 -17.16 -11.55
CA ASP A 134 12.65 -16.03 -11.45
C ASP A 134 11.86 -14.72 -11.54
N LEU A 135 11.80 -13.99 -10.43
CA LEU A 135 11.08 -12.73 -10.36
C LEU A 135 11.78 -11.60 -11.09
N LYS A 136 13.07 -11.74 -11.42
CA LYS A 136 13.81 -10.72 -12.18
C LYS A 136 13.30 -10.58 -13.61
N SER A 137 12.67 -11.64 -14.15
CA SER A 137 12.04 -11.58 -15.47
C SER A 137 10.57 -11.14 -15.40
N LEU A 138 10.01 -10.83 -14.23
CA LEU A 138 8.62 -10.44 -14.10
C LEU A 138 8.40 -9.02 -14.64
N GLN A 139 7.54 -8.91 -15.66
CA GLN A 139 7.14 -7.64 -16.26
C GLN A 139 5.97 -7.01 -15.49
N ALA A 140 5.74 -5.71 -15.71
CA ALA A 140 4.70 -4.94 -15.03
C ALA A 140 3.27 -5.42 -15.31
N ASP A 141 3.06 -6.16 -16.41
CA ASP A 141 1.77 -6.77 -16.78
C ASP A 141 1.59 -8.18 -16.20
N GLY A 142 2.56 -8.66 -15.41
CA GLY A 142 2.56 -10.00 -14.82
C GLY A 142 3.05 -11.12 -15.74
N SER A 143 3.54 -10.79 -16.94
CA SER A 143 4.21 -11.76 -17.83
C SER A 143 5.68 -11.99 -17.43
N LEU A 144 6.25 -13.11 -17.85
CA LEU A 144 7.69 -13.39 -17.67
C LEU A 144 8.42 -13.06 -18.98
N GLY A 145 9.40 -12.15 -18.91
CA GLY A 145 10.33 -11.85 -19.97
C GLY A 145 11.29 -13.01 -20.23
N THR A 146 11.89 -13.03 -21.42
CA THR A 146 12.95 -13.99 -21.74
C THR A 146 14.29 -13.52 -21.16
N ALA A 147 15.14 -14.45 -20.74
CA ALA A 147 16.41 -14.21 -20.03
C ALA A 147 17.45 -13.30 -20.74
N ASP A 148 17.16 -12.81 -21.96
CA ASP A 148 18.03 -11.95 -22.77
C ASP A 148 17.67 -10.44 -22.71
N GLU A 149 16.64 -10.05 -21.95
CA GLU A 149 16.19 -8.64 -21.84
C GLU A 149 16.43 -7.99 -20.46
N ALA A 150 17.23 -8.62 -19.58
CA ALA A 150 17.58 -8.12 -18.25
C ALA A 150 18.93 -7.39 -18.21
#